data_AF-F2UQX3-F1
#
_entry.id   AF-F2UQX3-F1
#
_cell.length_a   1.000
_cell.length_b   1.000
_cell.length_c   1.000
_cell.angle_alpha   90.00
_cell.angle_beta   90.00
_cell.angle_gamma   90.00
#
_symmetry.space_group_name_H-M   'P 1'
#
loop_
_entity.id
_entity.type
_entity.pdbx_description
1 polymer ?
#
loop_
_entity_poly.entity_id
_entity_poly.type
_entity_poly.pdbx_seq_one_letter_code
_entity_poly.pdbx_strand_id
1 'polypeptide(L)'
;MSARATTALALAIAMVLLASSVVIHALGAESRSPHDDDVAINATQVASLDFGVSDMALALAHPHHVHHIHHNGTANSSSSSTLEAPIAFISGGCIQQEWINASYPGYYCTSVLTEVYAFLAAVGNERIIKTWSAPSNRYRHASVIVGSNLFLIGGRNFDDGIVTTMDILDFHTGIWTSVPSDLALSDHAAFVLNDTIYVVGGYDATYTAQSKMYQLVNYTVNGTTFAEVAGGDLTVARGDLSVTTVNSTVYAVGGFTHANSFTDPLPVVESWLPASGKGWRREPDLPSGRGDKVALNSHNHLVVIGGETRHPNNSAHSVPVDDVDVFNPLTSQWTHLGHVSFPRFRFAAASVGHYVYLFGGQGELVGEHGTNWSYYPTLNSIERFHLPLPHPHADEPHVGTTSMPVNVTTAATASMPVNVTTTSMSVNLTTAATASMPVNVSTTAMPVNVTTTSMPVNLTTAATASMPVNVTTTSMPVNVTTTSMPVNLTTAATASMPVNVTTTSMPVNVSTTAMPVNVTTTSMPVNLTTAATASMPVNVSTTSMPVNVTTTSMPVNLTTAATASMPVNVSTTSMPVNVSTTAMPVNVTTTSMPVNLTTAPQHRCQST
;
A
#
# COMPACT_ATOMS: atom_id res chain seq x y z
N MET A 1 40.16 51.05 -57.74
CA MET A 1 40.17 49.83 -56.91
C MET A 1 39.02 49.96 -55.91
N SER A 2 37.77 49.76 -56.32
CA SER A 2 37.14 48.52 -56.79
C SER A 2 37.03 47.47 -55.70
N ALA A 3 35.78 47.07 -55.45
CA ALA A 3 35.37 45.68 -55.36
C ALA A 3 36.19 44.78 -54.42
N ARG A 4 35.80 44.77 -53.13
CA ARG A 4 35.89 43.64 -52.19
C ARG A 4 35.42 44.10 -50.81
N ALA A 5 34.12 44.24 -50.59
CA ALA A 5 33.58 44.40 -49.23
C ALA A 5 32.08 44.08 -49.08
N THR A 6 31.28 44.00 -50.15
CA THR A 6 29.82 43.88 -50.02
C THR A 6 29.18 42.72 -50.78
N THR A 7 29.96 41.69 -51.13
CA THR A 7 29.47 40.46 -51.81
C THR A 7 29.85 39.16 -51.11
N ALA A 8 30.16 39.21 -49.80
CA ALA A 8 30.36 38.01 -48.97
C ALA A 8 29.32 37.84 -47.85
N LEU A 9 28.35 38.78 -47.73
CA LEU A 9 27.28 38.72 -46.72
C LEU A 9 25.91 38.29 -47.29
N ALA A 10 25.84 37.99 -48.60
CA ALA A 10 24.61 37.56 -49.26
C ALA A 10 24.61 36.07 -49.70
N LEU A 11 25.60 35.29 -49.26
CA LEU A 11 25.73 33.86 -49.61
C LEU A 11 25.75 32.91 -48.40
N ALA A 12 25.36 33.38 -47.21
CA ALA A 12 25.27 32.57 -45.99
C ALA A 12 23.84 32.46 -45.42
N ILE A 13 22.83 33.04 -46.08
CA ILE A 13 21.41 33.01 -45.64
C ILE A 13 20.50 32.25 -46.62
N ALA A 14 21.05 31.59 -47.65
CA ALA A 14 20.27 30.86 -48.67
C ALA A 14 20.68 29.38 -48.84
N MET A 15 21.16 28.71 -47.78
CA MET A 15 21.55 27.29 -47.84
C MET A 15 21.19 26.48 -46.57
N VAL A 16 20.07 26.78 -45.91
CA VAL A 16 19.50 25.93 -44.82
C VAL A 16 17.99 25.68 -44.96
N LEU A 17 17.34 26.18 -46.02
CA LEU A 17 15.92 25.91 -46.29
C LEU A 17 15.76 25.42 -47.72
N LEU A 18 15.92 24.10 -47.94
CA LEU A 18 15.33 23.28 -49.00
C LEU A 18 16.02 21.90 -49.07
N ALA A 19 15.56 20.96 -48.24
CA ALA A 19 15.58 19.52 -48.55
C ALA A 19 14.71 18.78 -47.53
N SER A 20 13.39 18.94 -47.67
CA SER A 20 12.42 18.00 -47.14
C SER A 20 12.55 16.65 -47.88
N SER A 21 12.19 15.58 -47.16
CA SER A 21 11.79 14.27 -47.69
C SER A 21 12.91 13.27 -48.00
N VAL A 22 13.27 12.45 -47.01
CA VAL A 22 13.75 11.08 -47.24
C VAL A 22 12.97 10.10 -46.37
N VAL A 23 11.92 9.57 -46.99
CA VAL A 23 11.48 8.16 -47.02
C VAL A 23 11.57 7.36 -45.71
N ILE A 24 10.42 7.24 -45.04
CA ILE A 24 10.04 6.14 -44.16
C ILE A 24 9.91 4.89 -45.03
N HIS A 25 10.82 3.91 -44.88
CA HIS A 25 10.57 2.54 -45.33
C HIS A 25 9.98 1.74 -44.19
N ALA A 26 8.69 1.43 -44.33
CA ALA A 26 8.02 0.38 -43.59
C ALA A 26 8.65 -0.97 -43.94
N LEU A 27 9.12 -1.70 -42.92
CA LEU A 27 9.40 -3.13 -43.04
C LEU A 27 8.37 -3.90 -42.21
N GLY A 28 7.44 -4.50 -42.94
CA GLY A 28 6.92 -5.86 -42.75
C GLY A 28 6.50 -6.27 -41.35
N ALA A 29 5.20 -6.16 -41.08
CA ALA A 29 4.52 -7.07 -40.18
C ALA A 29 4.57 -8.49 -40.77
N GLU A 30 5.31 -9.39 -40.14
CA GLU A 30 5.07 -10.84 -40.25
C GLU A 30 4.51 -11.34 -38.92
N SER A 31 3.30 -11.89 -39.00
CA SER A 31 2.63 -12.61 -37.92
C SER A 31 3.41 -13.87 -37.56
N ARG A 32 3.91 -13.95 -36.33
CA ARG A 32 4.30 -15.23 -35.70
C ARG A 32 3.59 -15.39 -34.35
N SER A 33 3.13 -16.62 -34.14
CA SER A 33 2.36 -17.14 -32.99
C SER A 33 3.07 -16.90 -31.64
N PRO A 34 2.32 -16.67 -30.53
CA PRO A 34 2.90 -16.55 -29.20
C PRO A 34 2.98 -17.92 -28.54
N HIS A 35 4.18 -18.42 -28.30
CA HIS A 35 4.45 -19.36 -27.21
C HIS A 35 5.91 -19.23 -26.83
N ASP A 36 6.12 -18.84 -25.57
CA ASP A 36 7.38 -18.75 -24.82
C ASP A 36 8.53 -18.01 -25.50
N ASP A 37 8.78 -16.76 -25.08
CA ASP A 37 10.12 -16.17 -25.00
C ASP A 37 10.07 -14.92 -24.07
N ASP A 38 11.14 -14.78 -23.29
CA ASP A 38 11.45 -13.83 -22.20
C ASP A 38 10.71 -12.48 -22.17
N VAL A 39 10.18 -12.14 -20.99
CA VAL A 39 9.56 -10.83 -20.71
C VAL A 39 10.64 -9.74 -20.72
N ALA A 40 10.87 -9.12 -21.88
CA ALA A 40 11.59 -7.87 -21.99
C ALA A 40 10.79 -6.76 -21.28
N ILE A 41 11.33 -6.25 -20.17
CA ILE A 41 10.81 -5.08 -19.45
C ILE A 41 11.04 -3.85 -20.31
N ASN A 42 10.03 -3.43 -21.06
CA ASN A 42 10.09 -2.19 -21.86
C ASN A 42 9.92 -0.97 -20.94
N ALA A 43 11.02 -0.29 -20.64
CA ALA A 43 11.00 1.10 -20.18
C ALA A 43 10.41 1.97 -21.29
N THR A 44 9.13 2.32 -21.19
CA THR A 44 8.51 3.26 -22.14
C THR A 44 9.10 4.65 -21.96
N GLN A 45 9.57 5.23 -23.06
CA GLN A 45 10.22 6.54 -23.16
C GLN A 45 9.57 7.65 -22.30
N VAL A 46 10.45 8.27 -21.53
CA VAL A 46 10.46 9.57 -20.83
C VAL A 46 9.49 10.60 -21.43
N ALA A 47 8.64 11.18 -20.58
CA ALA A 47 8.08 12.51 -20.82
C ALA A 47 9.26 13.49 -20.89
N SER A 48 9.37 14.27 -21.97
CA SER A 48 10.45 15.20 -22.34
C SER A 48 10.72 16.34 -21.33
N LEU A 49 10.98 16.00 -20.06
CA LEU A 49 11.24 16.91 -18.95
C LEU A 49 12.70 16.74 -18.56
N ASP A 50 13.50 17.71 -19.01
CA ASP A 50 14.90 17.86 -18.64
C ASP A 50 14.99 18.12 -17.12
N PHE A 51 15.62 17.19 -16.39
CA PHE A 51 15.87 17.32 -14.95
C PHE A 51 17.25 16.76 -14.56
N GLY A 52 18.31 17.54 -14.79
CA GLY A 52 19.71 17.18 -14.54
C GLY A 52 20.20 17.63 -13.15
N VAL A 53 19.82 16.90 -12.11
CA VAL A 53 20.25 17.16 -10.73
C VAL A 53 20.72 15.83 -10.10
N SER A 54 21.70 15.85 -9.19
CA SER A 54 22.08 14.73 -8.32
C SER A 54 22.02 15.15 -6.85
N ASP A 55 22.21 14.21 -5.92
CA ASP A 55 22.31 14.48 -4.48
C ASP A 55 21.10 15.26 -3.90
N MET A 56 19.96 15.14 -4.57
CA MET A 56 18.70 15.79 -4.20
C MET A 56 17.96 14.94 -3.16
N ALA A 57 17.07 15.59 -2.41
CA ALA A 57 16.16 14.89 -1.51
C ALA A 57 14.73 14.91 -2.05
N LEU A 58 13.98 13.83 -1.80
CA LEU A 58 12.58 13.71 -2.20
C LEU A 58 11.67 13.43 -1.00
N ALA A 59 10.53 14.11 -0.94
CA ALA A 59 9.46 13.85 0.00
C ALA A 59 8.11 13.69 -0.72
N LEU A 60 7.30 12.72 -0.28
CA LEU A 60 5.97 12.47 -0.84
C LEU A 60 4.90 13.15 0.01
N ALA A 61 4.03 13.92 -0.64
CA ALA A 61 2.85 14.49 -0.02
C ALA A 61 1.59 13.77 -0.48
N HIS A 62 0.67 13.49 0.44
CA HIS A 62 -0.70 13.21 0.07
C HIS A 62 -1.41 14.50 -0.40
N PRO A 63 -2.34 14.40 -1.36
CA PRO A 63 -3.01 15.57 -1.95
C PRO A 63 -3.71 16.47 -0.93
N HIS A 64 -4.20 15.92 0.18
CA HIS A 64 -4.86 16.69 1.23
C HIS A 64 -3.94 17.61 2.04
N HIS A 65 -2.61 17.45 1.93
CA HIS A 65 -1.64 18.28 2.64
C HIS A 65 -1.21 19.53 1.85
N VAL A 66 -1.59 19.64 0.58
CA VAL A 66 -1.15 20.70 -0.33
C VAL A 66 -2.35 21.42 -0.93
N HIS A 67 -2.67 22.60 -0.41
CA HIS A 67 -3.83 23.37 -0.88
C HIS A 67 -3.49 24.37 -1.99
N HIS A 68 -2.24 24.85 -2.09
CA HIS A 68 -1.80 25.81 -3.10
C HIS A 68 -0.34 25.56 -3.52
N ILE A 69 -0.11 25.31 -4.80
CA ILE A 69 1.24 25.34 -5.40
C ILE A 69 1.40 26.70 -6.06
N HIS A 70 2.28 27.55 -5.52
CA HIS A 70 2.52 28.87 -6.09
C HIS A 70 3.35 28.74 -7.38
N HIS A 71 2.79 29.20 -8.50
CA HIS A 71 3.50 29.37 -9.76
C HIS A 71 4.12 30.76 -9.84
N ASN A 72 5.45 30.83 -10.05
CA ASN A 72 6.12 32.08 -10.39
C ASN A 72 5.99 32.32 -11.90
N GLY A 73 4.79 32.73 -12.34
CA GLY A 73 4.49 33.00 -13.75
C GLY A 73 2.99 33.11 -13.99
N THR A 74 2.56 34.20 -14.60
CA THR A 74 1.16 34.60 -14.84
C THR A 74 0.29 33.48 -15.44
N ALA A 75 -0.61 32.91 -14.64
CA ALA A 75 -1.86 32.33 -15.13
C ALA A 75 -2.89 32.23 -13.99
N ASN A 76 -3.90 33.10 -14.04
CA ASN A 76 -5.18 32.83 -13.40
C ASN A 76 -5.81 31.62 -14.08
N SER A 77 -5.82 30.46 -13.43
CA SER A 77 -6.79 29.42 -13.77
C SER A 77 -7.25 28.70 -12.50
N SER A 78 -8.45 29.06 -12.08
CA SER A 78 -9.28 28.30 -11.17
C SER A 78 -9.66 26.96 -11.83
N SER A 79 -8.90 25.90 -11.53
CA SER A 79 -9.38 24.53 -11.72
C SER A 79 -8.98 23.72 -10.50
N SER A 80 -9.90 23.67 -9.53
CA SER A 80 -9.92 22.69 -8.44
C SER A 80 -10.20 21.32 -9.05
N SER A 81 -9.18 20.69 -9.66
CA SER A 81 -9.16 19.25 -9.84
C SER A 81 -8.50 18.67 -8.61
N THR A 82 -9.25 17.93 -7.80
CA THR A 82 -8.71 17.11 -6.73
C THR A 82 -7.65 16.18 -7.32
N LEU A 83 -6.38 16.47 -7.07
CA LEU A 83 -5.29 15.58 -7.42
C LEU A 83 -5.50 14.28 -6.62
N GLU A 84 -5.74 13.16 -7.28
CA GLU A 84 -5.86 11.85 -6.62
C GLU A 84 -4.48 11.20 -6.41
N ALA A 85 -3.46 11.66 -7.12
CA ALA A 85 -2.10 11.11 -7.07
C ALA A 85 -1.20 11.87 -6.07
N PRO A 86 -0.31 11.17 -5.35
CA PRO A 86 0.68 11.82 -4.48
C PRO A 86 1.58 12.77 -5.28
N ILE A 87 2.00 13.86 -4.64
CA ILE A 87 2.90 14.86 -5.21
C ILE A 87 4.29 14.58 -4.64
N ALA A 88 5.29 14.44 -5.50
CA ALA A 88 6.67 14.32 -5.07
C ALA A 88 7.35 15.70 -5.07
N PHE A 89 7.86 16.13 -3.91
CA PHE A 89 8.67 17.33 -3.78
C PHE A 89 10.14 16.97 -3.81
N ILE A 90 10.88 17.54 -4.75
CA ILE A 90 12.31 17.33 -4.95
C ILE A 90 13.02 18.62 -4.56
N SER A 91 14.01 18.55 -3.69
CA SER A 91 14.65 19.74 -3.10
C SER A 91 16.16 19.70 -3.21
N GLY A 92 16.75 20.87 -3.48
CA GLY A 92 18.19 21.09 -3.50
C GLY A 92 18.92 20.20 -4.50
N GLY A 93 20.11 19.76 -4.13
CA GLY A 93 20.96 18.90 -4.94
C GLY A 93 22.03 19.65 -5.71
N CYS A 94 22.71 18.92 -6.58
CA CYS A 94 23.88 19.33 -7.32
C CYS A 94 23.62 19.23 -8.83
N ILE A 95 24.00 20.23 -9.62
CA ILE A 95 23.84 20.15 -11.08
C ILE A 95 25.12 19.72 -11.81
N GLN A 96 26.27 19.79 -11.16
CA GLN A 96 27.57 19.45 -11.73
C GLN A 96 28.57 19.08 -10.63
N GLN A 97 29.22 17.92 -10.75
CA GLN A 97 30.34 17.54 -9.90
C GLN A 97 31.62 17.41 -10.71
N GLU A 98 32.70 18.02 -10.26
CA GLU A 98 33.98 17.98 -10.95
C GLU A 98 35.09 17.53 -10.00
N TRP A 99 36.11 16.90 -10.57
CA TRP A 99 37.33 16.66 -9.83
C TRP A 99 38.02 17.98 -9.46
N ILE A 100 38.19 18.21 -8.15
CA ILE A 100 38.95 19.34 -7.62
C ILE A 100 40.23 18.82 -7.00
N ASN A 101 41.36 19.30 -7.52
CA ASN A 101 42.68 19.03 -6.97
C ASN A 101 43.04 20.09 -5.91
N ALA A 102 42.46 19.96 -4.70
CA ALA A 102 42.68 20.82 -3.54
C ALA A 102 43.41 20.08 -2.41
N SER A 103 43.53 20.70 -1.23
CA SER A 103 44.09 20.06 -0.02
C SER A 103 43.39 18.73 0.34
N TYR A 104 42.12 18.59 -0.07
CA TYR A 104 41.38 17.33 -0.10
C TYR A 104 40.94 17.07 -1.55
N PRO A 105 41.61 16.18 -2.29
CA PRO A 105 41.24 15.87 -3.67
C PRO A 105 39.98 14.99 -3.71
N GLY A 106 39.03 15.32 -4.57
CA GLY A 106 37.75 14.61 -4.68
C GLY A 106 36.81 15.19 -5.73
N TYR A 107 35.66 14.55 -5.91
CA TYR A 107 34.57 15.10 -6.73
C TYR A 107 33.65 15.94 -5.87
N TYR A 108 33.59 17.23 -6.17
CA TYR A 108 32.82 18.20 -5.41
C TYR A 108 31.75 18.83 -6.28
N CYS A 109 30.64 19.20 -5.65
CA CYS A 109 29.60 19.93 -6.33
C CYS A 109 30.06 21.36 -6.64
N THR A 110 30.03 21.76 -7.91
CA THR A 110 30.40 23.11 -8.34
C THR A 110 29.19 24.04 -8.47
N SER A 111 27.97 23.53 -8.25
CA SER A 111 26.75 24.32 -8.19
C SER A 111 25.64 23.59 -7.41
N VAL A 112 25.33 24.12 -6.22
CA VAL A 112 24.34 23.57 -5.29
C VAL A 112 23.05 24.38 -5.38
N LEU A 113 21.92 23.68 -5.51
CA LEU A 113 20.61 24.29 -5.70
C LEU A 113 19.93 24.68 -4.37
N THR A 114 19.02 25.65 -4.48
CA THR A 114 18.04 26.00 -3.43
C THR A 114 16.64 25.58 -3.83
N GLU A 115 16.45 25.20 -5.09
CA GLU A 115 15.16 24.99 -5.70
C GLU A 115 14.40 23.80 -5.11
N VAL A 116 13.09 23.99 -5.00
CA VAL A 116 12.13 22.92 -4.78
C VAL A 116 11.29 22.77 -6.03
N TYR A 117 11.14 21.53 -6.47
CA TYR A 117 10.30 21.13 -7.60
C TYR A 117 9.16 20.25 -7.09
N ALA A 118 7.97 20.45 -7.63
CA ALA A 118 6.83 19.56 -7.44
C ALA A 118 6.62 18.73 -8.70
N PHE A 119 6.64 17.41 -8.56
CA PHE A 119 6.31 16.46 -9.60
C PHE A 119 4.89 15.92 -9.39
N LEU A 120 4.07 16.08 -10.43
CA LEU A 120 2.70 15.58 -10.50
C LEU A 120 2.65 14.39 -11.44
N ALA A 121 2.41 13.22 -10.86
CA ALA A 121 2.49 11.93 -11.53
C ALA A 121 1.15 11.48 -12.15
N ALA A 122 0.45 12.39 -12.82
CA ALA A 122 -0.73 12.02 -13.60
C ALA A 122 -0.28 11.26 -14.86
N VAL A 123 -0.48 9.94 -14.89
CA VAL A 123 0.01 9.08 -15.98
C VAL A 123 -0.44 9.62 -17.35
N GLY A 124 0.52 9.87 -18.25
CA GLY A 124 0.27 10.46 -19.57
C GLY A 124 0.10 11.99 -19.60
N ASN A 125 0.23 12.65 -18.44
CA ASN A 125 0.26 14.10 -18.27
C ASN A 125 1.20 14.45 -17.10
N GLU A 126 2.33 13.76 -17.02
CA GLU A 126 3.35 13.98 -16.00
C GLU A 126 3.92 15.39 -16.13
N ARG A 127 4.08 16.10 -15.00
CA ARG A 127 4.60 17.47 -14.98
C ARG A 127 5.54 17.66 -13.81
N ILE A 128 6.66 18.34 -14.07
CA ILE A 128 7.52 18.88 -13.02
C ILE A 128 7.44 20.40 -13.05
N ILE A 129 7.30 21.01 -11.87
CA ILE A 129 7.08 22.44 -11.72
C ILE A 129 8.09 22.95 -10.70
N LYS A 130 8.84 23.99 -11.04
CA LYS A 130 9.63 24.75 -10.07
C LYS A 130 8.69 25.57 -9.18
N THR A 131 8.78 25.39 -7.86
CA THR A 131 7.86 25.99 -6.90
C THR A 131 8.57 27.07 -6.06
N TRP A 132 9.14 26.69 -4.92
CA TRP A 132 9.82 27.56 -3.97
C TRP A 132 11.35 27.43 -4.08
N SER A 133 12.05 28.34 -3.41
CA SER A 133 13.49 28.26 -3.17
C SER A 133 13.76 28.28 -1.67
N ALA A 134 14.49 27.29 -1.18
CA ALA A 134 14.90 27.18 0.21
C ALA A 134 15.89 28.30 0.59
N PRO A 135 15.96 28.70 1.87
CA PRO A 135 16.86 29.76 2.33
C PRO A 135 18.35 29.42 2.18
N SER A 136 18.70 28.15 2.25
CA SER A 136 20.08 27.68 2.13
C SER A 136 20.23 26.70 0.97
N ASN A 137 21.36 26.80 0.25
CA ASN A 137 21.74 25.78 -0.72
C ASN A 137 22.17 24.52 0.04
N ARG A 138 21.68 23.37 -0.40
CA ARG A 138 22.09 22.09 0.17
C ARG A 138 21.97 20.93 -0.80
N TYR A 139 22.86 19.98 -0.65
CA TYR A 139 22.84 18.66 -1.28
C TYR A 139 23.18 17.59 -0.23
N ARG A 140 22.88 16.32 -0.51
CA ARG A 140 23.08 15.20 0.44
C ARG A 140 22.32 15.38 1.77
N HIS A 141 21.26 16.17 1.76
CA HIS A 141 20.32 16.34 2.86
C HIS A 141 19.19 15.31 2.77
N ALA A 142 18.42 15.18 3.84
CA ALA A 142 17.15 14.50 3.79
C ALA A 142 16.00 15.50 3.72
N SER A 143 14.90 15.10 3.07
CA SER A 143 13.66 15.86 3.05
C SER A 143 12.49 14.99 3.48
N VAL A 144 11.64 15.49 4.37
CA VAL A 144 10.44 14.78 4.84
C VAL A 144 9.27 15.73 4.96
N ILE A 145 8.05 15.19 4.83
CA ILE A 145 6.81 15.96 4.99
C ILE A 145 6.06 15.43 6.21
N VAL A 146 5.71 16.33 7.12
CA VAL A 146 4.83 16.05 8.26
C VAL A 146 3.74 17.11 8.30
N GLY A 147 2.48 16.66 8.31
CA GLY A 147 1.33 17.55 8.23
C GLY A 147 1.40 18.41 6.96
N SER A 148 1.55 19.72 7.12
CA SER A 148 1.63 20.68 6.01
C SER A 148 3.00 21.32 5.83
N ASN A 149 4.03 20.73 6.44
CA ASN A 149 5.37 21.27 6.42
C ASN A 149 6.32 20.31 5.69
N LEU A 150 7.17 20.88 4.82
CA LEU A 150 8.35 20.22 4.27
C LEU A 150 9.58 20.61 5.11
N PHE A 151 10.30 19.61 5.60
CA PHE A 151 11.51 19.78 6.39
C PHE A 151 12.72 19.37 5.57
N LEU A 152 13.73 20.25 5.50
CA LEU A 152 15.04 19.94 4.94
C LEU A 152 16.05 19.84 6.09
N ILE A 153 16.68 18.68 6.22
CA ILE A 153 17.47 18.31 7.40
C ILE A 153 18.91 18.01 6.96
N GLY A 154 19.86 18.71 7.57
CA GLY A 154 21.29 18.53 7.33
C GLY A 154 21.70 18.71 5.86
N GLY A 155 22.63 17.87 5.42
CA GLY A 155 23.32 17.96 4.13
C GLY A 155 24.55 18.85 4.17
N ARG A 156 25.07 19.16 2.99
CA ARG A 156 26.24 20.01 2.79
C ARG A 156 25.89 21.21 1.94
N ASN A 157 26.55 22.33 2.20
CA ASN A 157 26.41 23.56 1.40
C ASN A 157 27.41 23.58 0.23
N PHE A 158 27.43 24.67 -0.52
CA PHE A 158 28.35 24.90 -1.64
C PHE A 158 29.84 24.71 -1.29
N ASP A 159 30.26 25.07 -0.08
CA ASP A 159 31.64 24.95 0.39
C ASP A 159 31.95 23.54 0.93
N ASP A 160 31.08 22.58 0.67
CA ASP A 160 31.08 21.23 1.27
C ASP A 160 30.98 21.23 2.80
N GLY A 161 30.57 22.34 3.41
CA GLY A 161 30.39 22.47 4.85
C GLY A 161 29.08 21.86 5.32
N ILE A 162 29.08 21.21 6.48
CA ILE A 162 27.87 20.64 7.09
C ILE A 162 26.84 21.75 7.35
N VAL A 163 25.60 21.53 6.92
CA VAL A 163 24.52 22.49 7.16
C VAL A 163 23.99 22.31 8.58
N THR A 164 24.05 23.38 9.37
CA THR A 164 23.67 23.40 10.80
C THR A 164 22.28 23.97 11.04
N THR A 165 21.48 24.14 9.98
CA THR A 165 20.09 24.60 10.07
C THR A 165 19.12 23.57 9.49
N MET A 166 17.95 23.49 10.10
CA MET A 166 16.79 22.83 9.53
C MET A 166 15.90 23.89 8.87
N ASP A 167 15.63 23.75 7.58
CA ASP A 167 14.75 24.65 6.83
C ASP A 167 13.36 24.03 6.71
N ILE A 168 12.34 24.81 7.06
CA ILE A 168 10.95 24.34 7.16
C ILE A 168 10.08 25.21 6.26
N LEU A 169 9.46 24.62 5.25
CA LEU A 169 8.47 25.27 4.40
C LEU A 169 7.07 24.89 4.87
N ASP A 170 6.25 25.88 5.20
CA ASP A 170 4.82 25.70 5.39
C ASP A 170 4.10 25.81 4.03
N PHE A 171 3.45 24.73 3.59
CA PHE A 171 2.75 24.69 2.30
C PHE A 171 1.50 25.58 2.24
N HIS A 172 0.92 25.98 3.38
CA HIS A 172 -0.23 26.89 3.39
C HIS A 172 0.19 28.33 3.14
N THR A 173 1.26 28.76 3.77
CA THR A 173 1.74 30.15 3.70
C THR A 173 2.79 30.35 2.61
N GLY A 174 3.47 29.29 2.20
CA GLY A 174 4.63 29.34 1.31
C GLY A 174 5.86 29.97 1.97
N ILE A 175 5.85 30.13 3.30
CA ILE A 175 6.92 30.79 4.05
C ILE A 175 7.93 29.75 4.54
N TRP A 176 9.20 30.06 4.33
CA TRP A 176 10.31 29.31 4.91
C TRP A 176 10.69 29.85 6.29
N THR A 177 10.96 28.94 7.21
CA THR A 177 11.58 29.23 8.51
C THR A 177 12.85 28.39 8.64
N SER A 178 14.00 29.04 8.82
CA SER A 178 15.26 28.38 9.16
C SER A 178 15.46 28.41 10.66
N VAL A 179 15.71 27.25 11.26
CA VAL A 179 16.01 27.13 12.69
C VAL A 179 17.39 26.48 12.89
N PRO A 180 18.17 26.89 13.91
CA PRO A 180 19.39 26.17 14.27
C PRO A 180 19.09 24.71 14.56
N SER A 181 19.94 23.79 14.12
CA SER A 181 19.80 22.38 14.44
C SER A 181 20.91 21.88 15.35
N ASP A 182 20.52 21.14 16.38
CA ASP A 182 21.42 20.39 17.27
C ASP A 182 21.89 19.06 16.63
N LEU A 183 21.41 18.71 15.44
CA LEU A 183 21.84 17.55 14.65
C LEU A 183 22.31 17.98 13.26
N ALA A 184 23.61 17.91 13.01
CA ALA A 184 24.22 18.29 11.74
C ALA A 184 24.89 17.07 11.09
N LEU A 185 24.24 16.48 10.09
CA LEU A 185 24.68 15.28 9.37
C LEU A 185 24.49 15.45 7.86
N SER A 186 25.31 14.80 7.04
CA SER A 186 25.10 14.63 5.59
C SER A 186 24.93 13.16 5.25
N ASP A 187 24.35 12.84 4.10
CA ASP A 187 24.24 11.47 3.58
C ASP A 187 23.53 10.51 4.57
N HIS A 188 22.72 11.09 5.46
CA HIS A 188 21.86 10.38 6.39
C HIS A 188 20.53 10.10 5.72
N ALA A 189 19.80 9.13 6.26
CA ALA A 189 18.42 8.92 5.86
C ALA A 189 17.48 9.54 6.89
N ALA A 190 16.35 10.06 6.42
CA ALA A 190 15.25 10.46 7.30
C ALA A 190 13.94 9.81 6.85
N PHE A 191 13.07 9.52 7.82
CA PHE A 191 11.76 8.94 7.56
C PHE A 191 10.73 9.47 8.57
N VAL A 192 9.46 9.32 8.22
CA VAL A 192 8.34 9.71 9.08
C VAL A 192 7.59 8.46 9.52
N LEU A 193 7.32 8.38 10.81
CA LEU A 193 6.47 7.34 11.37
C LEU A 193 5.60 7.95 12.47
N ASN A 194 4.28 7.78 12.36
CA ASN A 194 3.30 8.37 13.29
C ASN A 194 3.54 9.88 13.52
N ASP A 195 3.65 10.64 12.42
CA ASP A 195 3.93 12.09 12.42
C ASP A 195 5.23 12.52 13.12
N THR A 196 6.12 11.57 13.43
CA THR A 196 7.42 11.84 14.06
C THR A 196 8.52 11.68 13.02
N ILE A 197 9.43 12.66 12.95
CA ILE A 197 10.60 12.62 12.07
C ILE A 197 11.73 11.87 12.77
N TYR A 198 12.30 10.91 12.07
CA TYR A 198 13.49 10.19 12.49
C TYR A 198 14.63 10.45 11.50
N VAL A 199 15.86 10.56 12.02
CA VAL A 199 17.11 10.68 11.27
C VAL A 199 18.02 9.56 11.70
N VAL A 200 18.63 8.84 10.75
CA VAL A 200 19.48 7.68 11.04
C VAL A 200 20.70 7.62 10.15
N GLY A 201 21.84 7.26 10.75
CA GLY A 201 23.11 7.10 10.04
C GLY A 201 23.69 8.42 9.54
N GLY A 202 24.36 8.37 8.40
CA GLY A 202 25.01 9.51 7.76
C GLY A 202 26.41 9.80 8.28
N TYR A 203 26.90 10.98 7.91
CA TYR A 203 28.24 11.46 8.19
C TYR A 203 28.23 12.76 8.97
N ASP A 204 29.16 12.88 9.91
CA ASP A 204 29.44 14.17 10.56
C ASP A 204 30.26 15.10 9.64
N ALA A 205 30.64 16.27 10.16
CA ALA A 205 31.43 17.26 9.42
C ALA A 205 32.77 16.71 8.90
N THR A 206 33.36 15.71 9.56
CA THR A 206 34.63 15.09 9.18
C THR A 206 34.45 13.81 8.35
N TYR A 207 33.24 13.55 7.87
CA TYR A 207 32.87 12.33 7.14
C TYR A 207 32.94 11.04 7.98
N THR A 208 32.88 11.14 9.32
CA THR A 208 32.80 9.97 10.20
C THR A 208 31.39 9.39 10.14
N ALA A 209 31.28 8.14 9.72
CA ALA A 209 30.01 7.41 9.66
C ALA A 209 29.38 7.27 11.05
N GLN A 210 28.09 7.55 11.14
CA GLN A 210 27.28 7.43 12.35
C GLN A 210 26.40 6.17 12.28
N SER A 211 26.09 5.58 13.44
CA SER A 211 25.10 4.50 13.58
C SER A 211 23.81 4.96 14.25
N LYS A 212 23.82 6.15 14.86
CA LYS A 212 22.76 6.64 15.72
C LYS A 212 21.47 6.90 14.96
N MET A 213 20.35 6.68 15.65
CA MET A 213 19.04 7.15 15.23
C MET A 213 18.52 8.20 16.22
N TYR A 214 18.05 9.32 15.68
CA TYR A 214 17.48 10.43 16.43
C TYR A 214 16.02 10.62 16.04
N GLN A 215 15.19 11.04 17.00
CA GLN A 215 13.84 11.51 16.76
C GLN A 215 13.76 13.02 17.01
N LEU A 216 13.05 13.74 16.16
CA LEU A 216 12.75 15.15 16.40
C LEU A 216 11.67 15.26 17.47
N VAL A 217 12.03 15.71 18.67
CA VAL A 217 11.09 15.85 19.80
C VAL A 217 10.39 17.20 19.76
N ASN A 218 11.12 18.25 19.40
CA ASN A 218 10.59 19.61 19.32
C ASN A 218 11.45 20.47 18.39
N TYR A 219 10.86 21.51 17.84
CA TYR A 219 11.57 22.60 17.19
C TYR A 219 10.89 23.93 17.50
N THR A 220 11.71 24.95 17.77
CA THR A 220 11.28 26.33 17.95
C THR A 220 12.15 27.24 17.10
N VAL A 221 11.82 28.52 17.03
CA VAL A 221 12.68 29.51 16.36
C VAL A 221 14.12 29.56 16.91
N ASN A 222 14.33 29.11 18.15
CA ASN A 222 15.65 29.09 18.79
C ASN A 222 16.45 27.81 18.49
N GLY A 223 15.81 26.78 17.92
CA GLY A 223 16.48 25.58 17.45
C GLY A 223 15.66 24.30 17.62
N THR A 224 16.27 23.18 17.24
CA THR A 224 15.71 21.82 17.33
C THR A 224 16.10 21.11 18.62
N THR A 225 15.39 20.04 18.93
CA THR A 225 15.77 19.04 19.93
C THR A 225 15.64 17.66 19.30
N PHE A 226 16.77 17.11 18.87
CA PHE A 226 16.88 15.73 18.41
C PHE A 226 17.31 14.83 19.58
N ALA A 227 16.48 13.86 19.95
CA ALA A 227 16.79 12.90 21.00
C ALA A 227 17.22 11.56 20.42
N GLU A 228 18.30 10.97 20.93
CA GLU A 228 18.68 9.59 20.58
C GLU A 228 17.54 8.62 20.91
N VAL A 229 17.21 7.74 19.97
CA VAL A 229 16.25 6.67 20.20
C VAL A 229 16.95 5.53 20.92
N ALA A 230 16.53 5.23 22.16
CA ALA A 230 17.13 4.18 22.96
C ALA A 230 17.08 2.82 22.24
N GLY A 231 18.24 2.20 22.05
CA GLY A 231 18.37 0.94 21.28
C GLY A 231 18.12 1.10 19.78
N GLY A 232 18.06 2.33 19.28
CA GLY A 232 17.84 2.67 17.87
C GLY A 232 19.11 2.73 17.02
N ASP A 233 20.25 2.26 17.53
CA ASP A 233 21.51 2.30 16.82
C ASP A 233 21.56 1.19 15.75
N LEU A 234 21.99 1.56 14.55
CA LEU A 234 22.35 0.61 13.50
C LEU A 234 23.51 -0.27 13.99
N THR A 235 23.54 -1.53 13.59
CA THR A 235 24.68 -2.43 13.91
C THR A 235 25.96 -2.05 13.17
N VAL A 236 25.84 -1.32 12.05
CA VAL A 236 26.97 -0.82 11.26
C VAL A 236 26.77 0.67 11.01
N ALA A 237 27.73 1.49 11.47
CA ALA A 237 27.75 2.92 11.19
C ALA A 237 27.99 3.19 9.69
N ARG A 238 27.10 3.96 9.07
CA ARG A 238 27.10 4.19 7.62
C ARG A 238 26.35 5.46 7.20
N GLY A 239 26.86 6.10 6.15
CA GLY A 239 26.14 7.08 5.33
C GLY A 239 25.84 6.48 3.96
N ASP A 240 25.37 7.30 3.02
CA ASP A 240 24.95 6.90 1.66
C ASP A 240 23.89 5.77 1.67
N LEU A 241 23.17 5.67 2.79
CA LEU A 241 22.15 4.67 3.05
C LEU A 241 20.78 5.19 2.63
N SER A 242 19.87 4.27 2.34
CA SER A 242 18.48 4.60 2.05
C SER A 242 17.60 4.00 3.13
N VAL A 243 16.50 4.70 3.47
CA VAL A 243 15.49 4.19 4.39
C VAL A 243 14.11 4.25 3.76
N THR A 244 13.30 3.22 4.01
CA THR A 244 11.87 3.23 3.66
C THR A 244 11.06 2.40 4.64
N THR A 245 9.75 2.65 4.70
CA THR A 245 8.82 1.94 5.58
C THR A 245 7.94 1.01 4.77
N VAL A 246 8.00 -0.29 5.07
CA VAL A 246 7.16 -1.35 4.49
C VAL A 246 6.35 -2.00 5.60
N ASN A 247 5.01 -1.95 5.54
CA ASN A 247 4.11 -2.51 6.56
C ASN A 247 4.49 -2.12 8.00
N SER A 248 4.70 -0.82 8.25
CA SER A 248 5.12 -0.26 9.55
C SER A 248 6.50 -0.70 10.05
N THR A 249 7.24 -1.47 9.25
CA THR A 249 8.63 -1.84 9.52
C THR A 249 9.54 -0.96 8.69
N VAL A 250 10.50 -0.31 9.34
CA VAL A 250 11.47 0.57 8.71
C VAL A 250 12.66 -0.26 8.27
N TYR A 251 13.15 -0.07 7.05
CA TYR A 251 14.31 -0.78 6.51
C TYR A 251 15.42 0.21 6.18
N ALA A 252 16.62 0.00 6.72
CA ALA A 252 17.84 0.75 6.41
C ALA A 252 18.77 -0.10 5.55
N VAL A 253 19.10 0.38 4.36
CA VAL A 253 19.66 -0.44 3.28
C VAL A 253 21.00 0.13 2.82
N GLY A 254 22.02 -0.73 2.75
CA GLY A 254 23.36 -0.51 2.19
C GLY A 254 24.04 0.77 2.69
N GLY A 255 24.87 1.38 1.84
CA GLY A 255 25.64 2.59 2.16
C GLY A 255 27.14 2.31 2.29
N PHE A 256 27.90 3.27 2.82
CA PHE A 256 29.34 3.14 3.04
C PHE A 256 29.73 3.43 4.49
N THR A 257 30.79 2.77 4.94
CA THR A 257 31.48 3.14 6.16
C THR A 257 32.72 3.97 5.85
N HIS A 258 33.11 4.84 6.78
CA HIS A 258 34.36 5.59 6.71
C HIS A 258 35.58 4.76 7.13
N ALA A 259 35.36 3.65 7.85
CA ALA A 259 36.42 2.85 8.48
C ALA A 259 37.38 2.19 7.47
N ASN A 260 36.92 1.95 6.24
CA ASN A 260 37.72 1.47 5.12
C ASN A 260 37.96 2.55 4.06
N SER A 261 37.83 3.84 4.40
CA SER A 261 37.94 4.94 3.43
C SER A 261 36.95 4.80 2.25
N PHE A 262 35.73 4.34 2.53
CA PHE A 262 34.63 4.22 1.56
C PHE A 262 34.91 3.25 0.39
N THR A 263 35.88 2.33 0.56
CA THR A 263 36.31 1.43 -0.52
C THR A 263 35.37 0.28 -0.80
N ASP A 264 34.54 -0.10 0.17
CA ASP A 264 33.61 -1.22 0.02
C ASP A 264 32.17 -0.78 0.31
N PRO A 265 31.26 -0.88 -0.66
CA PRO A 265 29.85 -0.62 -0.42
C PRO A 265 29.25 -1.74 0.43
N LEU A 266 28.40 -1.39 1.38
CA LEU A 266 27.78 -2.34 2.29
C LEU A 266 26.58 -3.02 1.63
N PRO A 267 26.46 -4.36 1.69
CA PRO A 267 25.22 -5.08 1.36
C PRO A 267 24.24 -5.12 2.54
N VAL A 268 24.57 -4.41 3.62
CA VAL A 268 23.91 -4.49 4.92
C VAL A 268 22.46 -4.01 4.86
N VAL A 269 21.51 -4.87 5.26
CA VAL A 269 20.11 -4.50 5.45
C VAL A 269 19.70 -4.75 6.90
N GLU A 270 19.01 -3.78 7.48
CA GLU A 270 18.48 -3.87 8.83
C GLU A 270 17.04 -3.38 8.87
N SER A 271 16.22 -3.99 9.72
CA SER A 271 14.83 -3.61 9.93
C SER A 271 14.57 -3.15 11.36
N TRP A 272 13.68 -2.18 11.54
CA TRP A 272 13.24 -1.70 12.83
C TRP A 272 11.72 -1.64 12.88
N LEU A 273 11.15 -2.34 13.85
CA LEU A 273 9.72 -2.31 14.15
C LEU A 273 9.52 -1.73 15.54
N PRO A 274 9.12 -0.44 15.67
CA PRO A 274 8.98 0.21 16.97
C PRO A 274 8.03 -0.52 17.91
N ALA A 275 6.96 -1.11 17.37
CA ALA A 275 5.98 -1.87 18.16
C ALA A 275 6.56 -3.09 18.87
N SER A 276 7.71 -3.62 18.44
CA SER A 276 8.37 -4.75 19.10
C SER A 276 9.14 -4.35 20.37
N GLY A 277 9.42 -3.05 20.58
CA GLY A 277 10.26 -2.57 21.68
C GLY A 277 11.72 -3.02 21.59
N LYS A 278 12.17 -3.48 20.42
CA LYS A 278 13.54 -3.93 20.15
C LYS A 278 14.24 -2.98 19.19
N GLY A 279 15.58 -3.00 19.22
CA GLY A 279 16.41 -2.27 18.26
C GLY A 279 16.38 -2.84 16.85
N TRP A 280 17.26 -2.31 16.00
CA TRP A 280 17.44 -2.80 14.63
C TRP A 280 17.77 -4.30 14.60
N ARG A 281 17.18 -5.01 13.65
CA ARG A 281 17.37 -6.43 13.38
C ARG A 281 18.08 -6.61 12.04
N ARG A 282 19.05 -7.52 11.98
CA ARG A 282 19.69 -7.93 10.72
C ARG A 282 18.69 -8.64 9.81
N GLU A 283 18.63 -8.21 8.56
CA GLU A 283 17.90 -8.87 7.48
C GLU A 283 18.88 -9.52 6.48
N PRO A 284 18.39 -10.38 5.56
CA PRO A 284 19.20 -10.85 4.45
C PRO A 284 19.84 -9.70 3.69
N ASP A 285 21.14 -9.83 3.48
CA ASP A 285 21.97 -8.86 2.76
C ASP A 285 21.47 -8.64 1.34
N LEU A 286 21.67 -7.43 0.82
CA LEU A 286 21.50 -7.14 -0.59
C LEU A 286 22.33 -8.12 -1.45
N PRO A 287 21.84 -8.54 -2.63
CA PRO A 287 22.61 -9.38 -3.55
C PRO A 287 23.96 -8.78 -3.93
N SER A 288 24.03 -7.44 -4.03
CA SER A 288 25.25 -6.68 -4.25
C SER A 288 25.29 -5.48 -3.31
N GLY A 289 26.45 -5.21 -2.72
CA GLY A 289 26.65 -4.04 -1.87
C GLY A 289 26.62 -2.75 -2.68
N ARG A 290 25.86 -1.74 -2.23
CA ARG A 290 25.77 -0.43 -2.90
C ARG A 290 25.42 0.72 -1.96
N GLY A 291 26.02 1.88 -2.21
CA GLY A 291 25.64 3.18 -1.62
C GLY A 291 24.87 4.04 -2.63
N ASP A 292 24.41 5.22 -2.20
CA ASP A 292 23.80 6.26 -3.07
C ASP A 292 22.68 5.76 -4.01
N LYS A 293 21.96 4.74 -3.55
CA LYS A 293 20.82 4.11 -4.21
C LYS A 293 19.50 4.68 -3.72
N VAL A 294 18.41 4.24 -4.33
CA VAL A 294 17.07 4.46 -3.76
C VAL A 294 16.54 3.14 -3.19
N ALA A 295 15.97 3.22 -2.00
CA ALA A 295 15.11 2.20 -1.43
C ALA A 295 13.70 2.78 -1.24
N LEU A 296 12.67 2.07 -1.72
CA LEU A 296 11.29 2.50 -1.62
C LEU A 296 10.35 1.34 -1.34
N ASN A 297 9.20 1.66 -0.75
CA ASN A 297 8.09 0.72 -0.64
C ASN A 297 7.28 0.75 -1.93
N SER A 298 7.09 -0.42 -2.54
CA SER A 298 6.08 -0.61 -3.58
C SER A 298 5.41 -1.96 -3.36
N HIS A 299 4.07 -1.97 -3.35
CA HIS A 299 3.29 -3.20 -3.22
C HIS A 299 3.67 -4.07 -2.00
N ASN A 300 3.99 -3.44 -0.85
CA ASN A 300 4.45 -4.12 0.37
C ASN A 300 5.78 -4.88 0.23
N HIS A 301 6.57 -4.51 -0.78
CA HIS A 301 7.93 -4.99 -0.98
C HIS A 301 8.90 -3.84 -0.80
N LEU A 302 10.09 -4.17 -0.32
CA LEU A 302 11.23 -3.26 -0.33
C LEU A 302 11.90 -3.36 -1.71
N VAL A 303 11.85 -2.28 -2.49
CA VAL A 303 12.47 -2.20 -3.81
C VAL A 303 13.72 -1.34 -3.71
N VAL A 304 14.84 -1.85 -4.22
CA VAL A 304 16.14 -1.17 -4.21
C VAL A 304 16.64 -1.04 -5.63
N ILE A 305 16.87 0.21 -6.06
CA ILE A 305 17.21 0.54 -7.45
C ILE A 305 18.54 1.29 -7.48
N GLY A 306 19.38 0.95 -8.46
CA GLY A 306 20.59 1.69 -8.81
C GLY A 306 21.56 1.83 -7.64
N GLY A 307 22.36 2.91 -7.64
CA GLY A 307 23.39 3.19 -6.65
C GLY A 307 24.80 3.11 -7.23
N GLU A 308 25.80 3.15 -6.35
CA GLU A 308 27.19 3.00 -6.74
C GLU A 308 27.86 1.78 -6.10
N THR A 309 28.75 1.17 -6.88
CA THR A 309 29.80 0.26 -6.43
C THR A 309 31.18 0.89 -6.66
N ARG A 310 32.25 0.14 -6.42
CA ARG A 310 33.62 0.58 -6.70
C ARG A 310 34.25 -0.19 -7.87
N HIS A 311 35.06 0.51 -8.64
CA HIS A 311 35.82 -0.12 -9.72
C HIS A 311 36.83 -1.14 -9.13
N PRO A 312 36.92 -2.39 -9.67
CA PRO A 312 37.73 -3.46 -9.06
C PRO A 312 39.22 -3.12 -8.89
N ASN A 313 39.76 -2.28 -9.77
CA ASN A 313 41.17 -1.87 -9.75
C ASN A 313 41.39 -0.45 -9.20
N ASN A 314 40.34 0.24 -8.78
CA ASN A 314 40.42 1.59 -8.22
C ASN A 314 39.23 1.83 -7.28
N SER A 315 39.42 1.56 -6.00
CA SER A 315 38.34 1.65 -5.00
C SER A 315 37.85 3.06 -4.69
N ALA A 316 38.52 4.11 -5.20
CA ALA A 316 38.04 5.49 -5.14
C ALA A 316 37.09 5.83 -6.30
N HIS A 317 37.10 5.04 -7.38
CA HIS A 317 36.26 5.26 -8.55
C HIS A 317 34.87 4.65 -8.32
N SER A 318 33.88 5.52 -8.13
CA SER A 318 32.46 5.17 -8.14
C SER A 318 32.05 4.63 -9.51
N VAL A 319 31.35 3.50 -9.52
CA VAL A 319 30.75 2.94 -10.72
C VAL A 319 29.23 2.89 -10.51
N PRO A 320 28.43 3.59 -11.33
CA PRO A 320 26.98 3.52 -11.24
C PRO A 320 26.49 2.10 -11.55
N VAL A 321 25.41 1.66 -10.90
CA VAL A 321 24.71 0.42 -11.21
C VAL A 321 23.26 0.70 -11.61
N ASP A 322 22.65 -0.23 -12.34
CA ASP A 322 21.27 -0.16 -12.83
C ASP A 322 20.36 -1.25 -12.24
N ASP A 323 20.89 -2.12 -11.38
CA ASP A 323 20.16 -3.24 -10.80
C ASP A 323 18.89 -2.80 -10.04
N VAL A 324 17.83 -3.59 -10.20
CA VAL A 324 16.58 -3.51 -9.45
C VAL A 324 16.41 -4.80 -8.65
N ASP A 325 16.60 -4.73 -7.34
CA ASP A 325 16.41 -5.87 -6.44
C ASP A 325 15.23 -5.64 -5.51
N VAL A 326 14.42 -6.68 -5.32
CA VAL A 326 13.19 -6.62 -4.53
C VAL A 326 13.26 -7.62 -3.40
N PHE A 327 13.06 -7.13 -2.18
CA PHE A 327 12.94 -7.94 -0.98
C PHE A 327 11.48 -8.11 -0.60
N ASN A 328 11.08 -9.37 -0.43
CA ASN A 328 9.78 -9.73 0.11
C ASN A 328 9.90 -9.97 1.63
N PRO A 329 9.34 -9.08 2.49
CA PRO A 329 9.43 -9.23 3.94
C PRO A 329 8.75 -10.49 4.50
N LEU A 330 7.79 -11.08 3.78
CA LEU A 330 7.05 -12.25 4.23
C LEU A 330 7.87 -13.54 4.05
N THR A 331 8.64 -13.62 2.97
CA THR A 331 9.48 -14.78 2.66
C THR A 331 10.94 -14.58 3.06
N SER A 332 11.33 -13.34 3.38
CA SER A 332 12.72 -12.95 3.65
C SER A 332 13.65 -13.32 2.49
N GLN A 333 13.20 -13.11 1.26
CA GLN A 333 13.94 -13.45 0.04
C GLN A 333 14.12 -12.21 -0.83
N TRP A 334 15.30 -12.11 -1.44
CA TRP A 334 15.58 -11.16 -2.50
C TRP A 334 15.26 -11.78 -3.87
N THR A 335 14.80 -10.96 -4.79
CA THR A 335 14.60 -11.30 -6.19
C THR A 335 15.16 -10.17 -7.04
N HIS A 336 16.07 -10.52 -7.96
CA HIS A 336 16.54 -9.58 -8.96
C HIS A 336 15.47 -9.42 -10.04
N LEU A 337 14.95 -8.20 -10.20
CA LEU A 337 13.83 -7.91 -11.09
C LEU A 337 14.29 -7.46 -12.49
N GLY A 338 15.53 -7.01 -12.63
CA GLY A 338 16.10 -6.52 -13.88
C GLY A 338 16.86 -5.21 -13.69
N HIS A 339 16.90 -4.39 -14.74
CA HIS A 339 17.73 -3.17 -14.81
C HIS A 339 16.89 -1.95 -15.21
N VAL A 340 17.24 -0.78 -14.66
CA VAL A 340 16.80 0.51 -15.23
C VAL A 340 17.61 0.84 -16.48
N SER A 341 17.12 1.75 -17.31
CA SER A 341 17.71 2.02 -18.63
C SER A 341 19.09 2.67 -18.56
N PHE A 342 19.34 3.43 -17.49
CA PHE A 342 20.58 4.16 -17.28
C PHE A 342 21.11 3.89 -15.87
N PRO A 343 22.30 3.27 -15.74
CA PRO A 343 23.00 3.15 -14.47
C PRO A 343 23.15 4.51 -13.81
N ARG A 344 22.79 4.58 -12.53
CA ARG A 344 22.77 5.85 -11.81
C ARG A 344 22.91 5.72 -10.30
N PHE A 345 23.51 6.73 -9.69
CA PHE A 345 23.58 6.92 -8.23
C PHE A 345 23.27 8.37 -7.86
N ARG A 346 23.06 8.66 -6.58
CA ARG A 346 22.71 10.01 -6.06
C ARG A 346 21.46 10.60 -6.73
N PHE A 347 20.46 9.76 -6.96
CA PHE A 347 19.18 10.13 -7.56
C PHE A 347 18.06 9.98 -6.54
N ALA A 348 16.91 10.57 -6.85
CA ALA A 348 15.69 10.36 -6.08
C ALA A 348 14.70 9.50 -6.86
N ALA A 349 13.80 8.80 -6.17
CA ALA A 349 12.69 8.13 -6.83
C ALA A 349 11.40 8.16 -6.01
N ALA A 350 10.27 8.06 -6.72
CA ALA A 350 8.93 7.99 -6.14
C ALA A 350 8.14 6.84 -6.75
N SER A 351 7.53 6.01 -5.90
CA SER A 351 6.52 5.03 -6.34
C SER A 351 5.16 5.71 -6.42
N VAL A 352 4.54 5.68 -7.61
CA VAL A 352 3.19 6.18 -7.84
C VAL A 352 2.41 5.14 -8.63
N GLY A 353 1.45 4.49 -7.96
CA GLY A 353 0.75 3.34 -8.50
C GLY A 353 1.73 2.21 -8.86
N HIS A 354 1.68 1.78 -10.12
CA HIS A 354 2.54 0.71 -10.67
C HIS A 354 3.88 1.17 -11.26
N TYR A 355 4.17 2.46 -11.15
CA TYR A 355 5.36 3.04 -11.73
C TYR A 355 6.27 3.60 -10.64
N VAL A 356 7.57 3.48 -10.87
CA VAL A 356 8.59 4.24 -10.17
C VAL A 356 9.11 5.31 -11.11
N TYR A 357 9.10 6.55 -10.64
CA TYR A 357 9.72 7.68 -11.34
C TYR A 357 11.08 7.93 -10.73
N LEU A 358 12.12 7.92 -11.56
CA LEU A 358 13.53 8.12 -11.20
C LEU A 358 13.93 9.52 -11.67
N PHE A 359 14.41 10.36 -10.77
CA PHE A 359 14.72 11.76 -11.02
C PHE A 359 16.23 11.97 -10.96
N GLY A 360 16.81 12.39 -12.09
CA GLY A 360 18.21 12.80 -12.14
C GLY A 360 19.17 11.69 -11.76
N GLY A 361 20.22 12.04 -11.00
CA GLY A 361 21.32 11.17 -10.63
C GLY A 361 22.59 11.45 -11.42
N GLN A 362 23.62 10.69 -11.10
CA GLN A 362 24.92 10.71 -11.76
C GLN A 362 25.09 9.48 -12.63
N GLY A 363 25.57 9.68 -13.86
CA GLY A 363 25.91 8.61 -14.79
C GLY A 363 27.36 8.15 -14.65
N GLU A 364 27.86 7.49 -15.70
CA GLU A 364 29.24 7.01 -15.76
C GLU A 364 30.26 8.15 -15.79
N LEU A 365 31.43 7.92 -15.18
CA LEU A 365 32.53 8.88 -15.17
C LEU A 365 32.95 9.26 -16.60
N VAL A 366 33.04 10.56 -16.87
CA VAL A 366 33.66 11.10 -18.08
C VAL A 366 35.10 11.49 -17.76
N GLY A 367 36.05 10.95 -18.53
CA GLY A 367 37.49 11.19 -18.35
C GLY A 367 38.18 10.13 -17.48
N GLU A 368 39.46 10.36 -17.17
CA GLU A 368 40.24 9.46 -16.30
C GLU A 368 40.03 9.85 -14.83
N HIS A 369 39.72 8.87 -13.98
CA HIS A 369 39.45 9.12 -12.57
C HIS A 369 40.58 9.89 -11.88
N GLY A 370 40.25 10.99 -11.21
CA GLY A 370 41.22 11.75 -10.43
C GLY A 370 42.04 12.74 -11.25
N THR A 371 41.67 12.96 -12.52
CA THR A 371 42.32 13.94 -13.39
C THR A 371 41.50 15.22 -13.49
N ASN A 372 42.19 16.34 -13.72
CA ASN A 372 41.50 17.58 -14.09
C ASN A 372 40.64 17.32 -15.33
N TRP A 373 39.42 17.87 -15.36
CA TRP A 373 38.38 17.66 -16.38
C TRP A 373 37.61 16.33 -16.30
N SER A 374 37.91 15.45 -15.33
CA SER A 374 37.04 14.31 -15.05
C SER A 374 35.83 14.73 -14.23
N TYR A 375 34.66 14.19 -14.57
CA TYR A 375 33.39 14.52 -13.91
C TYR A 375 32.36 13.41 -14.06
N TYR A 376 31.42 13.34 -13.12
CA TYR A 376 30.22 12.51 -13.26
C TYR A 376 29.09 13.36 -13.84
N PRO A 377 28.57 13.05 -15.04
CA PRO A 377 27.50 13.82 -15.66
C PRO A 377 26.19 13.60 -14.91
N THR A 378 25.40 14.66 -14.74
CA THR A 378 24.03 14.53 -14.25
C THR A 378 23.13 13.98 -15.37
N LEU A 379 22.28 13.03 -15.02
CA LEU A 379 21.31 12.46 -15.95
C LEU A 379 20.14 13.42 -16.10
N ASN A 380 20.02 14.04 -17.27
CA ASN A 380 18.97 15.00 -17.56
C ASN A 380 17.65 14.30 -17.95
N SER A 381 17.08 13.49 -17.06
CA SER A 381 15.89 12.71 -17.37
C SER A 381 15.04 12.37 -16.14
N ILE A 382 13.73 12.28 -16.36
CA ILE A 382 12.79 11.58 -15.48
C ILE A 382 12.46 10.24 -16.14
N GLU A 383 13.02 9.16 -15.62
CA GLU A 383 12.75 7.81 -16.14
C GLU A 383 11.55 7.20 -15.42
N ARG A 384 10.61 6.64 -16.21
CA ARG A 384 9.47 5.90 -15.68
C ARG A 384 9.72 4.41 -15.82
N PHE A 385 9.90 3.75 -14.69
CA PHE A 385 10.11 2.31 -14.60
C PHE A 385 8.80 1.62 -14.20
N HIS A 386 8.37 0.62 -14.97
CA HIS A 386 7.24 -0.22 -14.60
C HIS A 386 7.74 -1.30 -13.63
N LEU A 387 7.15 -1.39 -12.44
CA LEU A 387 7.42 -2.48 -11.51
C LEU A 387 6.42 -3.62 -11.76
N PRO A 388 6.81 -4.73 -12.40
CA PRO A 388 5.96 -5.90 -12.57
C PRO A 388 5.92 -6.72 -11.28
N LEU A 389 5.75 -6.05 -10.13
CA LEU A 389 5.57 -6.75 -8.88
C LEU A 389 4.12 -7.24 -8.79
N PRO A 390 3.91 -8.47 -8.29
CA PRO A 390 2.58 -8.86 -7.93
C PRO A 390 2.11 -7.86 -6.88
N HIS A 391 1.14 -7.03 -7.25
CA HIS A 391 0.28 -6.35 -6.29
C HIS A 391 -0.10 -7.43 -5.26
N PRO A 392 -0.30 -7.10 -3.97
CA PRO A 392 -1.06 -7.97 -3.06
C PRO A 392 -2.49 -8.31 -3.57
N HIS A 393 -2.81 -7.92 -4.82
CA HIS A 393 -3.97 -8.20 -5.65
C HIS A 393 -3.67 -8.61 -7.12
N ALA A 394 -2.42 -8.91 -7.54
CA ALA A 394 -2.11 -9.16 -8.97
C ALA A 394 -1.91 -10.64 -9.34
N ASP A 395 -2.12 -11.56 -8.40
CA ASP A 395 -2.60 -12.90 -8.75
C ASP A 395 -4.14 -12.94 -8.88
N GLU A 396 -4.83 -11.78 -8.84
CA GLU A 396 -6.10 -11.67 -9.55
C GLU A 396 -5.80 -11.29 -11.01
N PRO A 397 -6.25 -12.08 -11.99
CA PRO A 397 -6.27 -11.60 -13.36
C PRO A 397 -7.13 -10.33 -13.38
N HIS A 398 -6.60 -9.23 -13.94
CA HIS A 398 -7.47 -8.20 -14.51
C HIS A 398 -8.24 -8.83 -15.65
N VAL A 399 -9.31 -9.53 -15.31
CA VAL A 399 -10.34 -9.81 -16.28
C VAL A 399 -11.18 -8.55 -16.34
N GLY A 400 -11.05 -7.82 -17.44
CA GLY A 400 -12.10 -6.88 -17.81
C GLY A 400 -13.43 -7.62 -17.70
N THR A 401 -14.31 -7.19 -16.79
CA THR A 401 -15.69 -7.66 -16.65
C THR A 401 -15.94 -9.09 -17.15
N THR A 402 -15.46 -10.12 -16.45
CA THR A 402 -16.05 -11.46 -16.62
C THR A 402 -16.38 -12.08 -15.27
N SER A 403 -17.66 -12.05 -14.93
CA SER A 403 -18.54 -13.22 -14.74
C SER A 403 -18.05 -14.56 -14.16
N MET A 404 -16.94 -14.67 -13.41
CA MET A 404 -16.48 -15.98 -12.88
C MET A 404 -16.69 -16.18 -11.36
N PRO A 405 -16.96 -17.42 -10.90
CA PRO A 405 -17.08 -17.80 -9.48
C PRO A 405 -15.79 -17.66 -8.66
N VAL A 406 -15.89 -17.27 -7.38
CA VAL A 406 -14.81 -17.37 -6.38
C VAL A 406 -14.86 -18.75 -5.72
N ASN A 407 -13.81 -19.55 -5.91
CA ASN A 407 -13.64 -20.86 -5.27
C ASN A 407 -12.42 -20.84 -4.33
N VAL A 408 -12.64 -21.03 -3.02
CA VAL A 408 -11.58 -21.10 -2.01
C VAL A 408 -11.56 -22.50 -1.40
N THR A 409 -10.45 -23.22 -1.55
CA THR A 409 -10.25 -24.54 -0.92
C THR A 409 -8.97 -24.53 -0.09
N THR A 410 -9.06 -24.76 1.22
CA THR A 410 -7.88 -24.87 2.09
C THR A 410 -7.77 -26.25 2.73
N ALA A 411 -6.61 -26.88 2.61
CA ALA A 411 -6.30 -28.17 3.23
C ALA A 411 -5.35 -27.97 4.43
N ALA A 412 -5.78 -28.45 5.60
CA ALA A 412 -5.03 -28.66 6.86
C ALA A 412 -4.18 -27.50 7.43
N THR A 413 -4.54 -27.11 8.67
CA THR A 413 -3.82 -26.20 9.60
C THR A 413 -3.54 -24.78 9.11
N ALA A 414 -4.59 -24.02 8.80
CA ALA A 414 -4.47 -22.56 8.77
C ALA A 414 -4.23 -22.01 10.19
N SER A 415 -3.13 -21.29 10.40
CA SER A 415 -2.80 -20.59 11.65
C SER A 415 -3.42 -19.18 11.73
N MET A 416 -4.21 -18.79 10.72
CA MET A 416 -4.84 -17.46 10.62
C MET A 416 -6.33 -17.57 10.23
N PRO A 417 -7.16 -16.56 10.56
CA PRO A 417 -8.55 -16.46 10.11
C PRO A 417 -8.68 -16.49 8.58
N VAL A 418 -9.76 -17.09 8.07
CA VAL A 418 -10.11 -17.04 6.65
C VAL A 418 -11.09 -15.91 6.42
N ASN A 419 -10.66 -14.84 5.74
CA ASN A 419 -11.49 -13.68 5.43
C ASN A 419 -11.75 -13.60 3.91
N VAL A 420 -13.02 -13.62 3.50
CA VAL A 420 -13.44 -13.49 2.09
C VAL A 420 -14.28 -12.24 1.93
N THR A 421 -13.84 -11.29 1.09
CA THR A 421 -14.63 -10.12 0.69
C THR A 421 -14.69 -10.03 -0.83
N THR A 422 -15.88 -10.08 -1.44
CA THR A 422 -16.01 -10.11 -2.92
C THR A 422 -17.38 -9.61 -3.42
N THR A 423 -17.43 -9.15 -4.68
CA THR A 423 -18.65 -8.75 -5.42
C THR A 423 -18.93 -9.65 -6.64
N SER A 424 -18.27 -10.81 -6.72
CA SER A 424 -18.33 -11.78 -7.84
C SER A 424 -19.71 -12.39 -8.11
N MET A 425 -19.82 -13.27 -9.12
CA MET A 425 -21.10 -13.95 -9.38
C MET A 425 -21.46 -14.95 -8.28
N SER A 426 -20.52 -15.71 -7.72
CA SER A 426 -20.84 -16.70 -6.67
C SER A 426 -19.62 -17.05 -5.83
N VAL A 427 -19.83 -17.48 -4.57
CA VAL A 427 -18.77 -17.88 -3.63
C VAL A 427 -18.91 -19.36 -3.26
N ASN A 428 -17.87 -20.17 -3.45
CA ASN A 428 -17.76 -21.52 -2.89
C ASN A 428 -16.53 -21.61 -1.99
N LEU A 429 -16.73 -21.84 -0.69
CA LEU A 429 -15.68 -21.96 0.32
C LEU A 429 -15.72 -23.35 0.94
N THR A 430 -14.60 -24.08 0.87
CA THR A 430 -14.42 -25.38 1.53
C THR A 430 -13.15 -25.36 2.37
N THR A 431 -13.26 -25.51 3.70
CA THR A 431 -12.10 -25.55 4.61
C THR A 431 -12.14 -26.79 5.51
N ALA A 432 -11.01 -27.48 5.63
CA ALA A 432 -10.86 -28.70 6.43
C ALA A 432 -10.01 -28.49 7.70
N ALA A 433 -10.24 -27.39 8.43
CA ALA A 433 -9.40 -27.01 9.57
C ALA A 433 -9.93 -27.58 10.90
N THR A 434 -9.07 -28.29 11.64
CA THR A 434 -9.27 -28.74 13.03
C THR A 434 -9.01 -27.64 14.08
N ALA A 435 -8.90 -26.37 13.66
CA ALA A 435 -8.43 -25.27 14.49
C ALA A 435 -9.53 -24.25 14.83
N SER A 436 -9.40 -23.63 16.01
CA SER A 436 -10.30 -22.65 16.63
C SER A 436 -10.27 -21.25 15.98
N MET A 437 -10.09 -21.16 14.66
CA MET A 437 -9.93 -19.88 13.94
C MET A 437 -11.18 -19.48 13.13
N PRO A 438 -11.56 -18.19 13.12
CA PRO A 438 -12.78 -17.73 12.48
C PRO A 438 -12.74 -17.79 10.95
N VAL A 439 -13.91 -18.05 10.35
CA VAL A 439 -14.22 -17.80 8.93
C VAL A 439 -15.14 -16.59 8.85
N ASN A 440 -14.68 -15.51 8.20
CA ASN A 440 -15.47 -14.31 7.98
C ASN A 440 -15.71 -14.12 6.48
N VAL A 441 -16.97 -14.07 6.06
CA VAL A 441 -17.36 -13.85 4.66
C VAL A 441 -18.24 -12.61 4.58
N SER A 442 -17.85 -11.63 3.77
CA SER A 442 -18.61 -10.39 3.49
C SER A 442 -18.78 -10.22 1.99
N THR A 443 -19.98 -10.40 1.44
CA THR A 443 -20.14 -10.41 -0.03
C THR A 443 -21.49 -9.92 -0.54
N THR A 444 -21.51 -9.36 -1.75
CA THR A 444 -22.73 -9.14 -2.54
C THR A 444 -22.95 -10.22 -3.60
N ALA A 445 -22.04 -11.20 -3.71
CA ALA A 445 -22.07 -12.32 -4.64
C ALA A 445 -23.10 -13.39 -4.25
N MET A 446 -23.67 -14.08 -5.23
CA MET A 446 -24.84 -14.94 -5.06
C MET A 446 -24.89 -16.05 -6.14
N PRO A 447 -24.87 -17.36 -5.82
CA PRO A 447 -25.04 -17.96 -4.49
C PRO A 447 -23.76 -17.99 -3.65
N VAL A 448 -23.93 -18.19 -2.34
CA VAL A 448 -22.83 -18.40 -1.38
C VAL A 448 -22.93 -19.81 -0.78
N ASN A 449 -21.91 -20.63 -0.98
CA ASN A 449 -21.78 -21.97 -0.41
C ASN A 449 -20.56 -22.04 0.51
N VAL A 450 -20.77 -22.30 1.80
CA VAL A 450 -19.70 -22.45 2.79
C VAL A 450 -19.76 -23.83 3.42
N THR A 451 -18.67 -24.59 3.32
CA THR A 451 -18.46 -25.88 4.00
C THR A 451 -17.21 -25.79 4.86
N THR A 452 -17.34 -25.85 6.19
CA THR A 452 -16.21 -25.64 7.11
C THR A 452 -16.31 -26.49 8.37
N THR A 453 -15.15 -26.79 8.97
CA THR A 453 -15.02 -27.38 10.31
C THR A 453 -14.40 -26.41 11.34
N SER A 454 -14.20 -25.13 10.98
CA SER A 454 -13.53 -24.11 11.81
C SER A 454 -14.48 -23.29 12.69
N MET A 455 -13.98 -22.68 13.78
CA MET A 455 -14.79 -21.89 14.72
C MET A 455 -14.26 -20.46 14.90
N PRO A 456 -15.10 -19.41 14.95
CA PRO A 456 -16.52 -19.30 14.58
C PRO A 456 -16.76 -19.02 13.07
N VAL A 457 -18.00 -19.10 12.59
CA VAL A 457 -18.39 -18.72 11.22
C VAL A 457 -19.25 -17.46 11.25
N ASN A 458 -18.79 -16.38 10.61
CA ASN A 458 -19.52 -15.12 10.46
C ASN A 458 -19.75 -14.82 8.97
N LEU A 459 -21.02 -14.74 8.55
CA LEU A 459 -21.40 -14.46 7.18
C LEU A 459 -22.31 -13.23 7.11
N THR A 460 -21.89 -12.23 6.34
CA THR A 460 -22.67 -11.01 6.05
C THR A 460 -22.84 -10.87 4.54
N THR A 461 -24.09 -10.76 4.07
CA THR A 461 -24.36 -10.54 2.64
C THR A 461 -25.39 -9.44 2.41
N ALA A 462 -25.16 -8.61 1.39
CA ALA A 462 -25.99 -7.45 1.04
C ALA A 462 -26.45 -7.49 -0.43
N ALA A 463 -26.84 -8.67 -0.91
CA ALA A 463 -27.26 -8.84 -2.29
C ALA A 463 -28.75 -8.55 -2.49
N THR A 464 -29.08 -7.97 -3.65
CA THR A 464 -30.45 -7.74 -4.15
C THR A 464 -30.98 -8.88 -5.01
N ALA A 465 -30.16 -9.92 -5.26
CA ALA A 465 -30.48 -11.04 -6.15
C ALA A 465 -31.04 -12.27 -5.41
N SER A 466 -31.92 -13.02 -6.08
CA SER A 466 -32.68 -14.15 -5.56
C SER A 466 -31.94 -15.51 -5.61
N MET A 467 -30.71 -15.59 -5.10
CA MET A 467 -29.94 -16.87 -5.08
C MET A 467 -29.54 -17.30 -3.66
N PRO A 468 -29.37 -18.62 -3.42
CA PRO A 468 -29.28 -19.16 -2.07
C PRO A 468 -27.97 -18.88 -1.33
N VAL A 469 -28.05 -18.85 -0.01
CA VAL A 469 -26.94 -18.97 0.94
C VAL A 469 -27.01 -20.36 1.58
N ASN A 470 -26.03 -21.22 1.29
CA ASN A 470 -25.91 -22.55 1.87
C ASN A 470 -24.69 -22.60 2.80
N VAL A 471 -24.92 -22.94 4.08
CA VAL A 471 -23.84 -23.11 5.06
C VAL A 471 -23.93 -24.50 5.67
N THR A 472 -22.85 -25.27 5.56
CA THR A 472 -22.70 -26.59 6.17
C THR A 472 -21.48 -26.56 7.09
N THR A 473 -21.68 -26.80 8.39
CA THR A 473 -20.57 -26.78 9.34
C THR A 473 -20.73 -27.76 10.50
N THR A 474 -19.63 -28.31 11.00
CA THR A 474 -19.60 -29.15 12.21
C THR A 474 -19.14 -28.37 13.45
N SER A 475 -18.92 -27.06 13.31
CA SER A 475 -18.22 -26.22 14.28
C SER A 475 -18.98 -24.91 14.53
N MET A 476 -18.84 -24.36 15.75
CA MET A 476 -19.73 -23.33 16.29
C MET A 476 -18.97 -22.22 17.05
N PRO A 477 -19.56 -21.03 17.30
CA PRO A 477 -20.89 -20.53 16.90
C PRO A 477 -21.01 -20.13 15.41
N VAL A 478 -22.25 -19.99 14.93
CA VAL A 478 -22.59 -19.58 13.56
C VAL A 478 -23.48 -18.34 13.57
N ASN A 479 -23.04 -17.27 12.91
CA ASN A 479 -23.78 -16.01 12.75
C ASN A 479 -23.99 -15.70 11.26
N VAL A 480 -25.24 -15.62 10.82
CA VAL A 480 -25.60 -15.28 9.43
C VAL A 480 -26.49 -14.06 9.41
N THR A 481 -26.05 -13.01 8.71
CA THR A 481 -26.83 -11.80 8.43
C THR A 481 -26.96 -11.62 6.92
N THR A 482 -28.19 -11.69 6.38
CA THR A 482 -28.38 -11.70 4.92
C THR A 482 -29.71 -11.10 4.45
N THR A 483 -29.68 -10.43 3.29
CA THR A 483 -30.87 -9.95 2.56
C THR A 483 -31.29 -10.87 1.39
N SER A 484 -30.68 -12.05 1.25
CA SER A 484 -30.80 -12.95 0.07
C SER A 484 -31.72 -14.18 0.23
N MET A 485 -32.17 -14.77 -0.89
CA MET A 485 -33.17 -15.84 -0.95
C MET A 485 -32.65 -17.13 -1.59
N PRO A 486 -32.86 -18.36 -1.06
CA PRO A 486 -33.13 -18.78 0.33
C PRO A 486 -31.88 -19.01 1.21
N VAL A 487 -32.06 -19.10 2.52
CA VAL A 487 -30.99 -19.48 3.48
C VAL A 487 -31.16 -20.93 3.91
N ASN A 488 -30.18 -21.79 3.60
CA ASN A 488 -30.13 -23.17 4.06
C ASN A 488 -28.92 -23.37 4.98
N LEU A 489 -29.17 -23.67 6.25
CA LEU A 489 -28.13 -23.92 7.25
C LEU A 489 -28.25 -25.34 7.79
N THR A 490 -27.18 -26.13 7.64
CA THR A 490 -27.07 -27.46 8.21
C THR A 490 -25.87 -27.52 9.14
N THR A 491 -26.09 -27.87 10.41
CA THR A 491 -24.98 -28.02 11.37
C THR A 491 -25.08 -29.29 12.19
N ALA A 492 -23.99 -30.04 12.31
CA ALA A 492 -23.88 -31.22 13.16
C ALA A 492 -22.87 -30.96 14.27
N ALA A 493 -23.34 -30.53 15.44
CA ALA A 493 -22.49 -30.15 16.56
C ALA A 493 -22.79 -30.99 17.82
N THR A 494 -21.73 -31.28 18.58
CA THR A 494 -21.75 -32.10 19.81
C THR A 494 -21.74 -31.27 21.11
N ALA A 495 -21.64 -29.93 21.03
CA ALA A 495 -21.53 -29.03 22.19
C ALA A 495 -22.53 -27.85 22.12
N SER A 496 -22.90 -27.29 23.27
CA SER A 496 -23.90 -26.21 23.42
C SER A 496 -23.35 -24.82 23.04
N MET A 497 -23.50 -24.42 21.77
CA MET A 497 -23.15 -23.08 21.26
C MET A 497 -24.24 -22.55 20.31
N PRO A 498 -24.43 -21.21 20.24
CA PRO A 498 -25.59 -20.62 19.58
C PRO A 498 -25.51 -20.60 18.04
N VAL A 499 -26.68 -20.68 17.41
CA VAL A 499 -26.91 -20.38 15.99
C VAL A 499 -27.81 -19.15 15.89
N ASN A 500 -27.30 -18.09 15.25
CA ASN A 500 -28.03 -16.83 15.06
C ASN A 500 -28.22 -16.55 13.57
N VAL A 501 -29.47 -16.45 13.14
CA VAL A 501 -29.84 -16.10 11.76
C VAL A 501 -30.71 -14.85 11.76
N THR A 502 -30.25 -13.80 11.09
CA THR A 502 -31.02 -12.57 10.87
C THR A 502 -31.16 -12.33 9.37
N THR A 503 -32.39 -12.33 8.86
CA THR A 503 -32.62 -12.19 7.42
C THR A 503 -33.96 -11.58 7.04
N THR A 504 -33.99 -10.81 5.95
CA THR A 504 -35.21 -10.15 5.45
C THR A 504 -35.87 -10.89 4.27
N SER A 505 -35.43 -12.11 3.94
CA SER A 505 -35.68 -12.79 2.65
C SER A 505 -36.05 -14.30 2.75
N MET A 506 -36.82 -14.81 1.76
CA MET A 506 -37.54 -16.11 1.74
C MET A 506 -36.74 -17.31 1.19
N PRO A 507 -37.12 -18.57 1.48
CA PRO A 507 -37.36 -19.20 2.79
C PRO A 507 -36.09 -19.39 3.63
N VAL A 508 -36.28 -19.62 4.94
CA VAL A 508 -35.22 -19.98 5.90
C VAL A 508 -35.38 -21.44 6.33
N ASN A 509 -34.43 -22.29 5.96
CA ASN A 509 -34.37 -23.70 6.36
C ASN A 509 -33.16 -23.92 7.27
N VAL A 510 -33.40 -24.27 8.53
CA VAL A 510 -32.33 -24.56 9.50
C VAL A 510 -32.51 -25.98 10.03
N SER A 511 -31.49 -26.81 9.85
CA SER A 511 -31.40 -28.15 10.41
C SER A 511 -30.17 -28.23 11.31
N THR A 512 -30.36 -28.29 12.63
CA THR A 512 -29.24 -28.16 13.58
C THR A 512 -29.43 -29.00 14.84
N THR A 513 -28.32 -29.55 15.36
CA THR A 513 -28.25 -30.11 16.72
C THR A 513 -27.76 -29.09 17.76
N ALA A 514 -27.42 -27.87 17.32
CA ALA A 514 -26.91 -26.78 18.13
C ALA A 514 -27.99 -26.09 18.96
N MET A 515 -27.60 -25.55 20.11
CA MET A 515 -28.48 -24.75 20.96
C MET A 515 -27.70 -23.67 21.72
N PRO A 516 -28.30 -22.49 21.99
CA PRO A 516 -29.65 -22.07 21.60
C PRO A 516 -29.75 -21.65 20.12
N VAL A 517 -30.96 -21.68 19.55
CA VAL A 517 -31.22 -21.22 18.16
C VAL A 517 -32.06 -19.96 18.18
N ASN A 518 -31.56 -18.89 17.57
CA ASN A 518 -32.27 -17.62 17.43
C ASN A 518 -32.45 -17.28 15.95
N VAL A 519 -33.71 -17.18 15.51
CA VAL A 519 -34.05 -16.77 14.14
C VAL A 519 -34.91 -15.51 14.19
N THR A 520 -34.45 -14.46 13.53
CA THR A 520 -35.21 -13.22 13.34
C THR A 520 -35.39 -12.98 11.84
N THR A 521 -36.64 -12.97 11.36
CA THR A 521 -36.90 -12.76 9.93
C THR A 521 -38.20 -12.01 9.63
N THR A 522 -38.28 -11.36 8.47
CA THR A 522 -39.47 -10.63 8.02
C THR A 522 -40.24 -11.31 6.87
N SER A 523 -39.85 -12.52 6.43
CA SER A 523 -40.34 -13.13 5.16
C SER A 523 -40.61 -14.65 5.18
N MET A 524 -41.51 -15.12 4.30
CA MET A 524 -42.12 -16.47 4.24
C MET A 524 -41.17 -17.63 3.84
N PRO A 525 -41.56 -18.91 3.99
CA PRO A 525 -41.74 -19.67 5.24
C PRO A 525 -40.44 -19.92 6.03
N VAL A 526 -40.59 -20.19 7.33
CA VAL A 526 -39.50 -20.65 8.22
C VAL A 526 -39.70 -22.12 8.55
N ASN A 527 -38.73 -22.97 8.19
CA ASN A 527 -38.69 -24.38 8.57
C ASN A 527 -37.48 -24.63 9.47
N LEU A 528 -37.74 -24.98 10.73
CA LEU A 528 -36.69 -25.27 11.71
C LEU A 528 -36.84 -26.71 12.20
N THR A 529 -35.80 -27.51 12.01
CA THR A 529 -35.70 -28.87 12.58
C THR A 529 -34.51 -28.92 13.52
N THR A 530 -34.76 -29.27 14.77
CA THR A 530 -33.70 -29.40 15.78
C THR A 530 -33.81 -30.72 16.53
N ALA A 531 -32.66 -31.35 16.76
CA ALA A 531 -32.54 -32.58 17.54
C ALA A 531 -31.47 -32.36 18.61
N ALA A 532 -31.86 -31.74 19.73
CA ALA A 532 -30.95 -31.46 20.83
C ALA A 532 -31.31 -32.28 22.06
N THR A 533 -30.28 -32.76 22.77
CA THR A 533 -30.38 -33.49 24.04
C THR A 533 -30.35 -32.56 25.27
N ALA A 534 -30.13 -31.25 25.07
CA ALA A 534 -29.91 -30.27 26.12
C ALA A 534 -31.07 -29.24 26.25
N SER A 535 -31.31 -28.77 27.48
CA SER A 535 -32.40 -27.86 27.88
C SER A 535 -32.14 -26.39 27.53
N MET A 536 -31.95 -26.09 26.25
CA MET A 536 -31.70 -24.73 25.76
C MET A 536 -32.78 -24.23 24.79
N PRO A 537 -33.05 -22.90 24.78
CA PRO A 537 -34.22 -22.35 24.09
C PRO A 537 -34.09 -22.30 22.57
N VAL A 538 -35.24 -22.40 21.92
CA VAL A 538 -35.45 -22.02 20.51
C VAL A 538 -36.30 -20.76 20.48
N ASN A 539 -35.75 -19.67 19.96
CA ASN A 539 -36.43 -18.39 19.83
C ASN A 539 -36.62 -18.04 18.35
N VAL A 540 -37.88 -17.86 17.94
CA VAL A 540 -38.22 -17.44 16.58
C VAL A 540 -39.08 -16.19 16.67
N SER A 541 -38.64 -15.13 15.99
CA SER A 541 -39.39 -13.88 15.83
C SER A 541 -39.58 -13.61 14.35
N THR A 542 -40.84 -13.59 13.89
CA THR A 542 -41.14 -13.34 12.47
C THR A 542 -42.42 -12.57 12.22
N THR A 543 -42.44 -11.76 11.16
CA THR A 543 -43.63 -11.02 10.71
C THR A 543 -44.37 -11.72 9.56
N SER A 544 -44.02 -12.96 9.21
CA SER A 544 -44.50 -13.65 8.00
C SER A 544 -44.78 -15.16 8.23
N MET A 545 -45.50 -15.80 7.31
CA MET A 545 -46.05 -17.16 7.45
C MET A 545 -45.86 -18.04 6.19
N PRO A 546 -45.96 -19.38 6.25
CA PRO A 546 -46.13 -20.25 7.43
C PRO A 546 -44.84 -20.51 8.23
N VAL A 547 -44.99 -20.94 9.48
CA VAL A 547 -43.87 -21.31 10.38
C VAL A 547 -44.02 -22.77 10.82
N ASN A 548 -43.01 -23.59 10.53
CA ASN A 548 -42.96 -24.99 10.94
C ASN A 548 -41.72 -25.22 11.83
N VAL A 549 -41.94 -25.58 13.09
CA VAL A 549 -40.88 -25.91 14.04
C VAL A 549 -41.04 -27.35 14.51
N THR A 550 -40.02 -28.18 14.28
CA THR A 550 -39.91 -29.52 14.85
C THR A 550 -38.70 -29.56 15.77
N THR A 551 -38.90 -29.83 17.06
CA THR A 551 -37.82 -29.73 18.06
C THR A 551 -37.99 -30.69 19.22
N THR A 552 -36.89 -31.04 19.89
CA THR A 552 -36.86 -31.76 21.17
C THR A 552 -36.39 -30.89 22.35
N SER A 553 -36.14 -29.59 22.15
CA SER A 553 -35.45 -28.71 23.11
C SER A 553 -36.39 -27.86 24.00
N MET A 554 -35.87 -27.25 25.07
CA MET A 554 -36.65 -26.50 26.06
C MET A 554 -36.05 -25.12 26.36
N PRO A 555 -36.83 -24.03 26.50
CA PRO A 555 -38.20 -23.79 26.04
C PRO A 555 -38.30 -23.39 24.55
N VAL A 556 -39.50 -23.43 23.97
CA VAL A 556 -39.77 -22.88 22.62
C VAL A 556 -40.54 -21.57 22.75
N ASN A 557 -39.96 -20.47 22.28
CA ASN A 557 -40.61 -19.16 22.25
C ASN A 557 -40.80 -18.70 20.80
N LEU A 558 -42.06 -18.54 20.39
CA LEU A 558 -42.42 -18.08 19.05
C LEU A 558 -43.28 -16.81 19.16
N THR A 559 -42.81 -15.73 18.52
CA THR A 559 -43.55 -14.48 18.43
C THR A 559 -43.80 -14.17 16.95
N THR A 560 -45.07 -13.99 16.58
CA THR A 560 -45.45 -13.65 15.21
C THR A 560 -46.49 -12.54 15.15
N ALA A 561 -46.34 -11.61 14.20
CA ALA A 561 -47.19 -10.42 14.06
C ALA A 561 -47.94 -10.35 12.71
N ALA A 562 -48.19 -11.50 12.07
CA ALA A 562 -48.62 -11.55 10.67
C ALA A 562 -50.14 -11.31 10.48
N THR A 563 -50.49 -10.68 9.36
CA THR A 563 -51.85 -10.22 9.01
C THR A 563 -52.66 -11.21 8.15
N ALA A 564 -52.11 -12.38 7.81
CA ALA A 564 -52.71 -13.35 6.88
C ALA A 564 -53.01 -14.71 7.54
N SER A 565 -53.98 -15.46 7.00
CA SER A 565 -54.55 -16.72 7.56
C SER A 565 -53.75 -18.00 7.25
N MET A 566 -52.46 -18.04 7.57
CA MET A 566 -51.60 -19.21 7.35
C MET A 566 -51.23 -19.93 8.65
N PRO A 567 -50.99 -21.25 8.62
CA PRO A 567 -50.83 -22.02 9.84
C PRO A 567 -49.46 -21.83 10.50
N VAL A 568 -49.45 -21.90 11.84
CA VAL A 568 -48.26 -22.10 12.66
C VAL A 568 -48.29 -23.54 13.16
N ASN A 569 -47.31 -24.35 12.76
CA ASN A 569 -47.20 -25.74 13.19
C ASN A 569 -45.97 -25.91 14.09
N VAL A 570 -46.18 -26.33 15.34
CA VAL A 570 -45.11 -26.65 16.28
C VAL A 570 -45.28 -28.11 16.72
N SER A 571 -44.29 -28.94 16.44
CA SER A 571 -44.22 -30.31 16.92
C SER A 571 -43.04 -30.45 17.86
N THR A 572 -43.30 -30.74 19.14
CA THR A 572 -42.25 -30.86 20.15
C THR A 572 -42.57 -31.93 21.21
N THR A 573 -41.54 -32.48 21.86
CA THR A 573 -41.70 -33.43 22.97
C THR A 573 -41.43 -32.79 24.35
N SER A 574 -41.25 -31.47 24.42
CA SER A 574 -40.58 -30.79 25.54
C SER A 574 -41.26 -29.47 25.98
N MET A 575 -41.03 -29.01 27.22
CA MET A 575 -41.74 -27.88 27.87
C MET A 575 -40.85 -26.67 28.21
N PRO A 576 -41.42 -25.49 28.51
CA PRO A 576 -42.73 -24.97 28.08
C PRO A 576 -42.71 -24.48 26.62
N VAL A 577 -43.89 -24.41 26.00
CA VAL A 577 -44.10 -23.82 24.66
C VAL A 577 -44.87 -22.52 24.80
N ASN A 578 -44.27 -21.40 24.42
CA ASN A 578 -44.89 -20.07 24.44
C ASN A 578 -45.07 -19.58 23.01
N VAL A 579 -46.32 -19.42 22.57
CA VAL A 579 -46.65 -18.89 21.24
C VAL A 579 -47.50 -17.62 21.39
N SER A 580 -46.97 -16.51 20.89
CA SER A 580 -47.72 -15.25 20.76
C SER A 580 -47.92 -14.96 19.29
N THR A 581 -49.18 -14.99 18.83
CA THR A 581 -49.50 -14.92 17.39
C THR A 581 -50.86 -14.31 17.10
N THR A 582 -50.97 -13.63 15.97
CA THR A 582 -52.24 -13.23 15.34
C THR A 582 -52.75 -14.26 14.32
N ALA A 583 -52.03 -15.36 14.10
CA ALA A 583 -52.29 -16.39 13.09
C ALA A 583 -53.37 -17.40 13.47
N MET A 584 -54.08 -17.93 12.47
CA MET A 584 -54.99 -19.07 12.58
C MET A 584 -54.91 -19.93 11.30
N PRO A 585 -54.91 -21.28 11.39
CA PRO A 585 -54.92 -22.09 12.62
C PRO A 585 -53.53 -22.25 13.26
N VAL A 586 -53.47 -22.41 14.59
CA VAL A 586 -52.24 -22.76 15.32
C VAL A 586 -52.33 -24.22 15.73
N ASN A 587 -51.44 -25.06 15.20
CA ASN A 587 -51.38 -26.48 15.51
C ASN A 587 -50.14 -26.75 16.36
N VAL A 588 -50.34 -27.07 17.65
CA VAL A 588 -49.26 -27.51 18.55
C VAL A 588 -49.48 -28.99 18.86
N THR A 589 -48.54 -29.83 18.44
CA THR A 589 -48.48 -31.24 18.84
C THR A 589 -47.38 -31.39 19.89
N THR A 590 -47.77 -31.70 21.13
CA THR A 590 -46.84 -31.91 22.24
C THR A 590 -47.22 -33.08 23.12
N THR A 591 -46.23 -33.75 23.69
CA THR A 591 -46.40 -34.81 24.70
C THR A 591 -46.46 -34.26 26.14
N SER A 592 -46.43 -32.94 26.35
CA SER A 592 -46.23 -32.33 27.67
C SER A 592 -46.82 -30.88 27.79
N MET A 593 -47.40 -30.51 28.96
CA MET A 593 -47.95 -29.17 29.32
C MET A 593 -47.09 -28.39 30.35
N PRO A 594 -46.87 -27.07 30.25
CA PRO A 594 -47.86 -26.11 29.73
C PRO A 594 -47.57 -25.60 28.32
N VAL A 595 -48.65 -25.35 27.57
CA VAL A 595 -48.67 -24.62 26.30
C VAL A 595 -49.35 -23.28 26.57
N ASN A 596 -48.60 -22.18 26.46
CA ASN A 596 -49.11 -20.83 26.62
C ASN A 596 -49.34 -20.24 25.23
N LEU A 597 -50.62 -20.10 24.85
CA LEU A 597 -51.02 -19.50 23.58
C LEU A 597 -51.71 -18.15 23.84
N THR A 598 -51.13 -17.08 23.31
CA THR A 598 -51.74 -15.74 23.31
C THR A 598 -52.09 -15.34 21.88
N THR A 599 -53.40 -15.23 21.60
CA THR A 599 -53.94 -14.76 20.31
C THR A 599 -54.68 -13.42 20.46
N ALA A 600 -54.52 -12.50 19.51
CA ALA A 600 -55.26 -11.23 19.50
C ALA A 600 -56.78 -11.46 19.26
N PRO A 601 -57.68 -10.63 19.84
CA PRO A 601 -59.13 -10.82 19.74
C PRO A 601 -59.67 -10.59 18.31
N GLN A 602 -60.52 -11.51 17.83
CA GLN A 602 -61.26 -11.33 16.57
C GLN A 602 -62.29 -10.20 16.72
N HIS A 603 -62.23 -9.19 15.85
CA HIS A 603 -63.34 -8.26 15.68
C HIS A 603 -64.57 -9.04 15.14
N ARG A 604 -65.59 -9.23 15.99
CA ARG A 604 -66.94 -9.61 15.54
C ARG A 604 -67.48 -8.49 14.65
N CYS A 605 -67.65 -8.74 13.35
CA CYS A 605 -68.58 -7.95 12.54
C CYS A 605 -70.01 -8.39 12.91
N GLN A 606 -70.78 -7.52 13.56
CA GLN A 606 -72.25 -7.60 13.56
C GLN A 606 -72.75 -7.14 12.19
N SER A 607 -73.51 -7.99 11.51
CA SER A 607 -74.29 -7.63 10.31
C SER A 607 -75.58 -6.94 10.74
N THR A 608 -75.91 -5.81 10.09
CA THR A 608 -77.30 -5.43 9.81
C THR A 608 -77.66 -5.87 8.42
#